data_AF-A0A3M6PWF1-F1
#
_entry.id   AF-A0A3M6PWF1-F1
#
_cell.length_a   1.000
_cell.length_b   1.000
_cell.length_c   1.000
_cell.angle_alpha   90.00
_cell.angle_beta   90.00
_cell.angle_gamma   90.00
#
_symmetry.space_group_name_H-M   'P 1'
#
loop_
_entity.id
_entity.type
_entity.pdbx_description
1 polymer ?
#
loop_
_entity_poly.entity_id
_entity_poly.type
_entity_poly.pdbx_seq_one_letter_code
_entity_poly.pdbx_strand_id
1 'polypeptide(L)'
;MPQPPDPASSVPACPAACPERPPRALARLARAVQAQGWLQENAPKAPPSPCIRICAMTEADGPAPAHCRGCYRQLAEIACWGSASAAEQRAIWRALLQRAGLG
;
A
#
# COMPACT_ATOMS: atom_id res chain seq x y z
N MET A 1 -16.01 -8.10 50.57
CA MET A 1 -16.85 -7.70 49.42
C MET A 1 -16.01 -7.91 48.16
N PRO A 2 -16.47 -8.70 47.17
CA PRO A 2 -15.73 -8.84 45.92
C PRO A 2 -15.75 -7.52 45.17
N GLN A 3 -14.59 -7.01 44.76
CA GLN A 3 -14.53 -5.89 43.84
C GLN A 3 -15.08 -6.34 42.46
N PRO A 4 -15.87 -5.53 41.77
CA PRO A 4 -16.20 -5.80 40.37
C PRO A 4 -14.91 -5.72 39.52
N PRO A 5 -14.72 -6.61 38.54
CA PRO A 5 -13.62 -6.46 37.58
C PRO A 5 -13.82 -5.20 36.72
N ASP A 6 -12.72 -4.50 36.47
CA ASP A 6 -12.61 -3.28 35.66
C ASP A 6 -13.29 -3.39 34.27
N PRO A 7 -14.05 -2.38 33.82
CA PRO A 7 -14.48 -2.29 32.42
C PRO A 7 -13.33 -1.75 31.54
N ALA A 8 -12.21 -2.45 31.48
CA ALA A 8 -11.26 -2.28 30.38
C ALA A 8 -11.80 -3.00 29.13
N SER A 9 -12.82 -2.45 28.48
CA SER A 9 -13.13 -2.71 27.06
C SER A 9 -14.38 -1.95 26.64
N SER A 10 -14.20 -0.69 26.31
CA SER A 10 -15.06 -0.05 25.32
C SER A 10 -14.12 0.67 24.37
N VAL A 11 -13.36 -0.12 23.62
CA VAL A 11 -12.84 0.36 22.35
C VAL A 11 -14.10 0.63 21.52
N PRO A 12 -14.43 1.89 21.19
CA PRO A 12 -15.53 2.12 20.28
C PRO A 12 -15.22 1.34 19.00
N ALA A 13 -16.17 0.52 18.55
CA ALA A 13 -16.13 -0.03 17.22
C ALA A 13 -16.04 1.15 16.26
N CYS A 14 -14.81 1.48 15.82
CA CYS A 14 -14.61 2.41 14.73
C CYS A 14 -15.48 1.91 13.58
N PRO A 15 -16.37 2.74 13.02
CA PRO A 15 -17.05 2.35 11.79
C PRO A 15 -15.98 2.03 10.74
N ALA A 16 -16.24 1.00 9.95
CA ALA A 16 -15.37 0.25 9.05
C ALA A 16 -14.68 1.06 7.91
N ALA A 17 -14.13 2.23 8.20
CA ALA A 17 -13.59 3.16 7.20
C ALA A 17 -12.31 3.85 7.68
N CYS A 18 -11.54 3.24 8.59
CA CYS A 18 -10.14 3.65 8.73
C CYS A 18 -9.41 3.17 7.48
N PRO A 19 -8.89 4.07 6.61
CA PRO A 19 -8.03 3.63 5.52
C PRO A 19 -6.86 2.86 6.14
N GLU A 20 -6.69 1.62 5.70
CA GLU A 20 -5.60 0.77 6.15
C GLU A 20 -4.28 1.53 5.94
N ARG A 21 -3.60 1.86 7.05
CA ARG A 21 -2.34 2.61 6.98
C ARG A 21 -1.28 1.75 6.30
N PRO A 22 -0.49 2.31 5.37
CA PRO A 22 0.57 1.56 4.74
C PRO A 22 1.63 1.12 5.74
N PRO A 23 2.22 -0.08 5.56
CA PRO A 23 3.35 -0.52 6.35
C PRO A 23 4.46 0.53 6.34
N ARG A 24 5.07 0.78 7.51
CA ARG A 24 6.20 1.73 7.63
C ARG A 24 7.32 1.42 6.64
N ALA A 25 7.53 0.15 6.30
CA ALA A 25 8.48 -0.27 5.28
C ALA A 25 8.14 0.29 3.88
N LEU A 26 6.87 0.19 3.45
CA LEU A 26 6.42 0.75 2.18
C LEU A 26 6.56 2.27 2.17
N ALA A 27 6.15 2.95 3.25
CA ALA A 27 6.27 4.40 3.35
C ALA A 27 7.73 4.89 3.27
N ARG A 28 8.68 4.15 3.87
CA ARG A 28 10.12 4.45 3.74
C ARG A 28 10.64 4.24 2.32
N LEU A 29 10.25 3.13 1.68
CA LEU A 29 10.64 2.83 0.30
C LEU A 29 10.10 3.90 -0.67
N ALA A 30 8.82 4.26 -0.54
CA ALA A 30 8.18 5.30 -1.32
C ALA A 30 8.96 6.62 -1.27
N ARG A 31 9.31 7.10 -0.06
CA ARG A 31 10.12 8.31 0.12
C ARG A 31 11.48 8.21 -0.56
N ALA A 32 12.18 7.08 -0.43
CA ALA A 32 13.48 6.89 -1.04
C ALA A 32 13.40 6.90 -2.59
N VAL A 33 12.37 6.24 -3.15
CA VAL A 33 12.12 6.18 -4.59
C VAL A 33 11.77 7.58 -5.15
N GLN A 34 10.95 8.34 -4.44
CA GLN A 34 10.61 9.72 -4.79
C GLN A 34 11.84 10.64 -4.72
N ALA A 35 12.59 10.61 -3.62
CA ALA A 35 13.77 11.46 -3.42
C ALA A 35 14.88 11.21 -4.46
N GLN A 36 15.00 9.97 -4.93
CA GLN A 36 15.94 9.60 -5.99
C GLN A 36 15.41 9.88 -7.42
N GLY A 37 14.17 10.38 -7.56
CA GLY A 37 13.61 10.81 -8.85
C GLY A 37 13.17 9.67 -9.77
N TRP A 38 13.05 8.42 -9.30
CA TRP A 38 12.71 7.28 -10.16
C TRP A 38 11.31 7.35 -10.80
N LEU A 39 10.42 8.14 -10.21
CA LEU A 39 9.05 8.34 -10.70
C LEU A 39 8.94 9.48 -11.72
N GLN A 40 10.03 10.19 -12.01
CA GLN A 40 10.07 11.18 -13.07
C GLN A 40 10.03 10.49 -14.44
N GLU A 41 9.43 11.16 -15.43
CA GLU A 41 9.27 10.60 -16.79
C GLU A 41 10.62 10.36 -17.48
N ASN A 42 11.57 11.27 -17.24
CA ASN A 42 12.92 11.27 -17.79
C ASN A 42 13.91 10.41 -16.97
N ALA A 43 13.45 9.64 -15.98
CA ALA A 43 14.35 8.81 -15.18
C ALA A 43 15.05 7.76 -16.08
N PRO A 44 16.38 7.60 -15.99
CA PRO A 44 17.16 6.77 -16.92
C PRO A 44 16.90 5.26 -16.77
N LYS A 45 16.25 4.85 -15.68
CA LYS A 45 15.94 3.45 -15.37
C LYS A 45 14.55 3.33 -14.77
N ALA A 46 13.98 2.14 -14.90
CA ALA A 46 12.67 1.80 -14.34
C ALA A 46 12.75 1.74 -12.80
N PRO A 47 11.71 2.17 -12.06
CA PRO A 47 11.73 2.18 -10.61
C PRO A 47 11.87 0.75 -10.03
N PRO A 48 12.44 0.59 -8.82
CA PRO A 48 12.48 -0.70 -8.17
C PRO A 48 11.06 -1.21 -7.84
N SER A 49 10.90 -2.52 -7.65
CA SER A 49 9.63 -3.10 -7.23
C SER A 49 9.20 -2.56 -5.86
N PRO A 50 7.92 -2.21 -5.66
CA PRO A 50 7.39 -1.77 -4.36
C PRO A 50 7.18 -2.92 -3.37
N CYS A 51 7.58 -4.15 -3.71
CA CYS A 51 7.37 -5.33 -2.86
C CYS A 51 8.23 -5.27 -1.59
N ILE A 52 7.58 -5.31 -0.44
CA ILE A 52 8.21 -5.39 0.88
C ILE A 52 8.15 -6.80 1.50
N ARG A 53 7.95 -7.83 0.65
CA ARG A 53 7.83 -9.25 1.02
C ARG A 53 6.68 -9.58 1.97
N ILE A 54 5.65 -8.75 1.96
CA ILE A 54 4.34 -9.05 2.55
C ILE A 54 3.42 -9.36 1.38
N CYS A 55 2.96 -10.60 1.28
CA CYS A 55 2.00 -11.03 0.28
C CYS A 55 0.72 -11.47 0.99
N ALA A 56 -0.20 -10.52 1.15
CA ALA A 56 -1.53 -10.76 1.70
C ALA A 56 -2.50 -9.83 0.98
N MET A 57 -3.51 -10.38 0.32
CA MET A 57 -4.51 -9.60 -0.38
C MET A 57 -5.57 -9.09 0.60
N THR A 58 -6.11 -7.91 0.34
CA THR A 58 -7.38 -7.48 0.91
C THR A 58 -8.51 -8.21 0.21
N GLU A 59 -9.65 -8.29 0.89
CA GLU A 59 -10.90 -8.61 0.23
C GLU A 59 -11.34 -7.41 -0.61
N ALA A 60 -12.07 -7.65 -1.70
CA ALA A 60 -12.72 -6.57 -2.42
C ALA A 60 -13.85 -6.01 -1.56
N ASP A 61 -13.74 -4.73 -1.17
CA ASP A 61 -14.75 -4.04 -0.36
C ASP A 61 -15.47 -3.00 -1.24
N GLY A 62 -16.70 -3.33 -1.64
CA GLY A 62 -17.51 -2.49 -2.51
C GLY A 62 -16.88 -2.28 -3.91
N PRO A 63 -16.85 -1.04 -4.43
CA PRO A 63 -16.33 -0.76 -5.78
C PRO A 63 -14.80 -0.74 -5.86
N ALA A 64 -14.09 -0.82 -4.72
CA ALA A 64 -12.64 -0.79 -4.69
C ALA A 64 -12.04 -2.16 -5.04
N PRO A 65 -11.13 -2.26 -6.02
CA PRO A 65 -10.48 -3.52 -6.34
C PRO A 65 -9.55 -3.96 -5.22
N ALA A 66 -9.51 -5.27 -4.93
CA ALA A 66 -8.60 -5.86 -3.96
C ALA A 66 -7.12 -5.52 -4.24
N HIS A 67 -6.36 -5.18 -3.21
CA HIS A 67 -4.93 -4.85 -3.29
C HIS A 67 -4.12 -5.63 -2.25
N CYS A 68 -2.81 -5.72 -2.45
CA CYS A 68 -1.91 -6.34 -1.49
C CYS A 68 -1.70 -5.40 -0.29
N ARG A 69 -1.98 -5.88 0.93
CA ARG A 69 -1.76 -5.16 2.20
C ARG A 69 -0.32 -4.69 2.43
N GLY A 70 0.63 -5.33 1.74
CA GLY A 70 2.05 -5.02 1.82
C GLY A 70 2.48 -3.88 0.90
N CYS A 71 2.28 -4.07 -0.40
CA CYS A 71 2.79 -3.19 -1.46
C CYS A 71 1.71 -2.33 -2.15
N TYR A 72 0.44 -2.51 -1.77
CA TYR A 72 -0.73 -1.79 -2.30
C TYR A 72 -0.97 -1.96 -3.80
N ARG A 73 -0.25 -2.88 -4.46
CA ARG A 73 -0.55 -3.29 -5.84
C ARG A 73 -1.73 -4.25 -5.89
N GLN A 74 -2.49 -4.18 -6.97
CA GLN A 74 -3.52 -5.14 -7.37
C GLN A 74 -2.88 -6.36 -8.03
N LEU A 75 -3.64 -7.46 -8.10
CA LEU A 75 -3.14 -8.72 -8.64
C LEU A 75 -2.69 -8.59 -10.11
N ALA A 76 -3.44 -7.83 -10.93
CA ALA A 76 -3.07 -7.56 -12.33
C ALA A 76 -1.72 -6.84 -12.44
N GLU A 77 -1.48 -5.84 -11.58
CA GLU A 77 -0.21 -5.09 -11.53
C GLU A 77 0.96 -5.96 -11.02
N ILE A 78 0.68 -6.90 -10.13
CA ILE A 78 1.68 -7.87 -9.65
C ILE A 78 2.08 -8.81 -10.80
N ALA A 79 1.09 -9.33 -11.53
CA ALA A 79 1.30 -10.27 -12.63
C ALA A 79 2.07 -9.65 -13.81
N CYS A 80 1.73 -8.41 -14.19
CA CYS A 80 2.37 -7.75 -15.34
C CYS A 80 3.71 -7.07 -15.01
N TRP A 81 4.10 -6.93 -13.74
CA TRP A 81 5.27 -6.12 -13.35
C TRP A 81 6.56 -6.48 -14.10
N GLY A 82 6.84 -7.77 -14.28
CA GLY A 82 8.08 -8.24 -14.93
C GLY A 82 8.17 -7.90 -16.43
N SER A 83 7.02 -7.72 -17.10
CA SER A 83 6.93 -7.37 -18.51
C SER A 83 6.54 -5.91 -18.76
N ALA A 84 6.12 -5.18 -17.73
CA ALA A 84 5.75 -3.78 -17.81
C ALA A 84 6.96 -2.90 -18.19
N SER A 85 6.74 -1.97 -19.10
CA SER A 85 7.68 -0.91 -19.46
C SER A 85 7.99 0.00 -18.27
N ALA A 86 9.09 0.77 -18.35
CA ALA A 86 9.45 1.72 -17.31
C ALA A 86 8.33 2.76 -17.04
N ALA A 87 7.62 3.19 -18.08
CA ALA A 87 6.49 4.10 -17.97
C ALA A 87 5.31 3.45 -17.21
N GLU A 88 4.97 2.21 -17.55
CA GLU A 88 3.92 1.45 -16.84
C GLU A 88 4.30 1.17 -15.38
N GLN A 89 5.56 0.83 -15.09
CA GLN A 89 6.03 0.64 -13.71
C GLN A 89 5.92 1.94 -12.89
N ARG A 90 6.19 3.11 -13.50
CA ARG A 90 5.97 4.42 -12.85
C ARG A 90 4.49 4.72 -12.67
N ALA A 91 3.64 4.37 -13.63
CA ALA A 91 2.20 4.52 -13.51
C ALA A 91 1.64 3.67 -12.35
N ILE A 92 2.07 2.42 -12.23
CA ILE A 92 1.76 1.53 -11.09
C ILE A 92 2.23 2.15 -9.78
N TRP A 93 3.43 2.71 -9.73
CA TRP A 93 3.92 3.46 -8.57
C TRP A 93 3.05 4.67 -8.21
N ARG A 94 2.63 5.48 -9.19
CA ARG A 94 1.73 6.62 -8.92
C ARG A 94 0.38 6.13 -8.37
N ALA A 95 -0.19 5.08 -8.98
CA ALA A 95 -1.46 4.49 -8.53
C ALA A 95 -1.38 3.86 -7.13
N LEU A 96 -0.28 3.18 -6.79
CA LEU A 96 -0.10 2.60 -5.45
C LEU A 96 0.09 3.69 -4.38
N LEU A 97 0.78 4.79 -4.70
CA LEU A 97 0.95 5.90 -3.76
C LEU A 97 -0.38 6.57 -3.43
N GLN A 98 -1.26 6.77 -4.43
CA GLN A 98 -2.61 7.29 -4.21
C GLN A 98 -3.44 6.35 -3.32
N ARG A 99 -3.45 5.05 -3.62
CA ARG A 99 -4.15 4.04 -2.80
C ARG A 99 -3.63 3.99 -1.36
N ALA A 100 -2.32 4.12 -1.18
CA ALA A 100 -1.67 4.07 0.13
C ALA A 100 -1.73 5.40 0.90
N GLY A 101 -2.23 6.49 0.30
CA GLY A 101 -2.18 7.83 0.89
C GLY A 101 -0.75 8.37 1.09
N LEU A 102 0.16 8.04 0.17
CA LEU A 102 1.58 8.41 0.16
C LEU A 102 1.97 9.31 -1.04
N GLY A 103 0.96 9.77 -1.79
CA GLY A 103 1.11 10.62 -2.97
C GLY A 103 1.36 12.08 -2.65
#